data_AF-A0A5C6CJU7-F1
#
_entry.id   AF-A0A5C6CJU7-F1
#
_cell.length_a   1.000
_cell.length_b   1.000
_cell.length_c   1.000
_cell.angle_alpha   90.00
_cell.angle_beta   90.00
_cell.angle_gamma   90.00
#
_symmetry.space_group_name_H-M   'P 1'
#
loop_
_entity.id
_entity.type
_entity.pdbx_description
1 polymer ?
#
loop_
_entity_poly.entity_id
_entity_poly.type
_entity_poly.pdbx_seq_one_letter_code
_entity_poly.pdbx_strand_id
1 'polypeptide(L)'
;MSDAERAAGGAAGGCLTLMLLCGGCLGISALFSPSDYDQHTTPVTTQLRVVDEEKEEKEEPKDAAQIYAESMYDLEVLTYEQEHREWEELAKNEDELAQELEVKKYELDSLPVPEAPKPQTERTWTALGSNITTKATLVDTDNENVTLRKTDGQTVSVKKEILVGGDRAFVQSFWEKRKKSEELLAEYHTESNSLSTMIEELEAKLSKAGSKPVPPDKERIFEVVQAEFREREQEERRLQAEMKREADARIAVRQREADARKGREDRITRQFNSWNGSHINVVKAVKRQMNDAGSFEHVETRYRDHGDSLTIFMEFRGKNAYGGKILSNVTAKVDMKGNVLSLSSF
;
A
#
# COMPACT_ATOMS: atom_id res chain seq x y z
N MET A 1 39.17 -3.73 -16.35
CA MET A 1 39.04 -3.84 -17.82
C MET A 1 38.38 -5.17 -18.12
N SER A 2 37.17 -5.30 -18.67
CA SER A 2 35.97 -4.46 -18.77
C SER A 2 35.03 -5.31 -19.64
N ASP A 3 34.14 -6.07 -19.01
CA ASP A 3 32.99 -6.70 -19.68
C ASP A 3 31.74 -6.17 -18.99
N ALA A 4 31.29 -5.02 -19.49
CA ALA A 4 30.05 -4.38 -19.09
C ALA A 4 29.50 -3.71 -20.34
N GLU A 5 28.57 -4.37 -21.04
CA GLU A 5 27.61 -3.69 -21.91
C GLU A 5 26.48 -4.65 -22.35
N ARG A 6 25.26 -4.07 -22.40
CA ARG A 6 24.00 -4.57 -22.98
C ARG A 6 23.14 -5.52 -22.15
N ALA A 7 22.22 -4.94 -21.40
CA ALA A 7 20.78 -5.05 -21.69
C ALA A 7 19.95 -4.21 -20.69
N ALA A 8 19.52 -3.01 -21.13
CA ALA A 8 18.47 -2.25 -20.46
C ALA A 8 17.58 -1.61 -21.53
N GLY A 9 16.51 -2.31 -21.91
CA GLY A 9 15.27 -1.73 -22.43
C GLY A 9 14.22 -2.01 -21.36
N GLY A 10 13.44 -1.06 -20.87
CA GLY A 10 12.68 -0.07 -21.64
C GLY A 10 11.21 -0.42 -21.43
N ALA A 11 10.66 -0.05 -20.28
CA ALA A 11 9.25 -0.18 -19.95
C ALA A 11 8.80 1.05 -19.14
N ALA A 12 8.49 2.13 -19.86
CA ALA A 12 7.77 3.26 -19.31
C ALA A 12 6.28 2.90 -19.29
N GLY A 13 5.83 2.26 -18.21
CA GLY A 13 4.43 2.10 -17.89
C GLY A 13 3.92 3.38 -17.21
N GLY A 14 3.05 4.12 -17.88
CA GLY A 14 2.34 5.26 -17.30
C GLY A 14 1.46 4.78 -16.14
N CYS A 15 1.87 5.11 -14.92
CA CYS A 15 1.11 4.85 -13.70
C CYS A 15 0.10 5.99 -13.52
N LEU A 16 -1.16 5.74 -13.87
CA LEU A 16 -2.28 6.63 -13.57
C LEU A 16 -2.49 6.63 -12.05
N THR A 17 -1.85 7.58 -11.37
CA THR A 17 -1.94 7.71 -9.91
C THR A 17 -3.27 8.37 -9.57
N LEU A 18 -4.24 7.55 -9.16
CA LEU A 18 -5.51 7.97 -8.58
C LEU A 18 -5.22 8.67 -7.24
N MET A 19 -5.27 10.01 -7.20
CA MET A 19 -5.19 10.78 -5.95
C MET A 19 -6.44 10.56 -5.12
N LEU A 20 -6.39 9.59 -4.21
CA LEU A 20 -7.30 9.49 -3.07
C LEU A 20 -6.96 10.59 -2.06
N LEU A 21 -7.75 11.67 -2.10
CA LEU A 21 -7.80 12.70 -1.06
C LEU A 21 -8.25 12.07 0.27
N CYS A 22 -7.29 11.73 1.12
CA CYS A 22 -7.53 11.38 2.51
C CYS A 22 -7.81 12.66 3.30
N GLY A 23 -9.10 13.00 3.40
CA GLY A 23 -9.62 13.99 4.34
C GLY A 23 -9.74 13.39 5.73
N GLY A 24 -8.95 13.90 6.67
CA GLY A 24 -9.05 13.65 8.12
C GLY A 24 -7.82 14.24 8.81
N CYS A 25 -7.88 14.98 9.91
CA CYS A 25 -8.93 15.28 10.86
C CYS A 25 -8.56 16.64 11.50
N LEU A 26 -9.40 17.65 11.37
CA LEU A 26 -9.39 18.78 12.30
C LEU A 26 -10.63 18.65 13.18
N GLY A 27 -10.37 18.25 14.42
CA GLY A 27 -11.36 18.20 15.46
C GLY A 27 -11.87 19.59 15.77
N ILE A 28 -13.18 19.77 15.67
CA ILE A 28 -13.90 20.84 16.36
C ILE A 28 -14.96 20.15 17.21
N SER A 29 -14.64 20.02 18.49
CA SER A 29 -15.59 19.73 19.54
C SER A 29 -16.52 20.94 19.69
N ALA A 30 -17.77 20.80 19.25
CA ALA A 30 -18.84 21.74 19.59
C ALA A 30 -19.91 21.00 20.40
N LEU A 31 -19.98 21.37 21.68
CA LEU A 31 -21.03 21.06 22.63
C LEU A 31 -22.38 21.56 22.08
N PHE A 32 -23.31 20.64 21.80
CA PHE A 32 -24.72 20.99 21.64
C PHE A 32 -25.51 20.34 22.77
N SER A 33 -26.03 21.20 23.66
CA SER A 33 -27.01 20.87 24.68
C SER A 33 -28.31 20.35 24.03
N PRO A 34 -29.03 19.42 24.68
CA PRO A 34 -30.38 19.09 24.28
C PRO A 34 -31.31 20.25 24.69
N SER A 35 -31.93 20.95 23.73
CA SER A 35 -33.07 21.81 24.02
C SER A 35 -34.35 21.00 23.87
N ASP A 36 -35.16 21.01 24.91
CA ASP A 36 -36.53 20.49 24.96
C ASP A 36 -37.32 20.90 23.73
N TYR A 37 -37.72 19.91 22.92
CA TYR A 37 -38.70 20.10 21.86
C TYR A 37 -40.06 19.66 22.39
N ASP A 38 -40.87 20.67 22.68
CA ASP A 38 -42.25 20.57 23.13
C ASP A 38 -43.11 19.88 22.06
N GLN A 39 -43.84 18.84 22.46
CA GLN A 39 -44.78 18.13 21.60
C GLN A 39 -46.12 18.88 21.59
N HIS A 40 -46.29 19.79 20.63
CA HIS A 40 -47.62 20.29 20.26
C HIS A 40 -48.09 19.67 18.96
N THR A 41 -48.80 18.54 19.08
CA THR A 41 -49.63 17.97 18.03
C THR A 41 -50.92 18.78 17.90
N THR A 42 -51.05 19.56 16.83
CA THR A 42 -52.36 20.02 16.34
C THR A 42 -52.83 19.10 15.20
N PRO A 43 -54.09 18.66 15.20
CA PRO A 43 -54.64 17.89 14.09
C PRO A 43 -54.88 18.83 12.90
N VAL A 44 -54.02 18.71 11.88
CA VAL A 44 -54.26 19.35 10.58
C VAL A 44 -55.30 18.51 9.83
N THR A 45 -56.50 19.05 9.67
CA THR A 45 -57.54 18.51 8.80
C THR A 45 -57.10 18.67 7.36
N THR A 46 -56.52 17.61 6.80
CA THR A 46 -56.20 17.52 5.37
C THR A 46 -57.49 17.35 4.57
N GLN A 47 -57.95 18.45 3.97
CA GLN A 47 -58.94 18.41 2.89
C GLN A 47 -58.34 17.65 1.70
N LEU A 48 -58.91 16.49 1.38
CA LEU A 48 -58.61 15.75 0.15
C LEU A 48 -58.98 16.63 -1.05
N ARG A 49 -57.98 17.30 -1.62
CA ARG A 49 -58.08 17.87 -2.96
C ARG A 49 -57.84 16.72 -3.94
N VAL A 50 -58.88 16.35 -4.68
CA VAL A 50 -58.78 15.49 -5.86
C VAL A 50 -57.92 16.28 -6.85
N VAL A 51 -56.64 15.93 -6.93
CA VAL A 51 -55.73 16.41 -7.96
C VAL A 51 -55.97 15.50 -9.15
N ASP A 52 -56.37 16.10 -10.27
CA ASP A 52 -56.53 15.40 -11.54
C ASP A 52 -55.25 14.64 -11.88
N GLU A 53 -55.41 13.36 -12.19
CA GLU A 53 -54.37 12.41 -12.58
C GLU A 53 -53.81 12.82 -13.96
N GLU A 54 -52.94 13.84 -13.97
CA GLU A 54 -52.06 14.08 -15.11
C GLU A 54 -51.17 12.84 -15.27
N LYS A 55 -51.27 12.21 -16.44
CA LYS A 55 -50.42 11.08 -16.85
C LYS A 55 -48.97 11.53 -16.81
N GLU A 56 -48.33 11.29 -15.68
CA GLU A 56 -46.89 11.39 -15.50
C GLU A 56 -46.26 10.30 -16.38
N GLU A 57 -45.75 10.68 -17.55
CA GLU A 57 -44.86 9.84 -18.35
C GLU A 57 -43.66 9.51 -17.44
N LYS A 58 -43.63 8.27 -16.94
CA LYS A 58 -42.50 7.76 -16.17
C LYS A 58 -41.28 7.73 -17.07
N GLU A 59 -40.46 8.77 -17.01
CA GLU A 59 -39.10 8.72 -17.52
C GLU A 59 -38.41 7.52 -16.85
N GLU A 60 -38.03 6.52 -17.66
CA GLU A 60 -37.21 5.43 -17.15
C GLU A 60 -35.93 6.04 -16.58
N PRO A 61 -35.54 5.70 -15.33
CA PRO A 61 -34.37 6.29 -14.71
C PRO A 61 -33.16 5.98 -15.59
N LYS A 62 -32.51 7.04 -16.11
CA LYS A 62 -31.25 6.90 -16.83
C LYS A 62 -30.31 6.01 -16.03
N ASP A 63 -29.72 5.03 -16.69
CA ASP A 63 -28.70 4.16 -16.11
C ASP A 63 -27.59 5.04 -15.49
N ALA A 64 -27.17 4.73 -14.27
CA ALA A 64 -26.12 5.49 -13.58
C ALA A 64 -24.83 5.57 -14.41
N ALA A 65 -24.56 4.53 -15.23
CA ALA A 65 -23.47 4.53 -16.20
C ALA A 65 -23.62 5.63 -17.26
N GLN A 66 -24.83 5.87 -17.74
CA GLN A 66 -25.09 6.92 -18.72
C GLN A 66 -24.89 8.32 -18.15
N ILE A 67 -25.39 8.57 -16.93
CA ILE A 67 -25.21 9.87 -16.27
C ILE A 67 -23.72 10.15 -16.03
N TYR A 68 -22.98 9.13 -15.59
CA TYR A 68 -21.54 9.25 -15.38
C TYR A 68 -20.78 9.49 -16.69
N ALA A 69 -21.12 8.76 -17.76
CA ALA A 69 -20.51 8.96 -19.07
C ALA A 69 -20.80 10.35 -19.68
N GLU A 70 -22.03 10.86 -19.52
CA GLU A 70 -22.40 12.23 -19.93
C GLU A 70 -21.52 13.25 -19.18
N SER A 71 -21.36 13.11 -17.87
CA SER A 71 -20.50 14.01 -17.07
C SER A 71 -19.01 13.92 -17.45
N MET A 72 -18.50 12.74 -17.78
CA MET A 72 -17.11 12.56 -18.23
C MET A 72 -16.88 13.19 -19.60
N TYR A 73 -17.82 13.02 -20.54
CA TYR A 73 -17.77 13.66 -21.84
C TYR A 73 -17.76 15.19 -21.73
N ASP A 74 -18.64 15.76 -20.91
CA ASP A 74 -18.68 17.22 -20.72
C ASP A 74 -17.36 17.77 -20.17
N LEU A 75 -16.70 17.04 -19.27
CA LEU A 75 -15.38 17.41 -18.76
C LEU A 75 -14.31 17.33 -19.86
N GLU A 76 -14.31 16.26 -20.66
CA GLU A 76 -13.36 16.12 -21.78
C GLU A 76 -13.57 17.20 -22.85
N VAL A 77 -14.81 17.59 -23.12
CA VAL A 77 -15.13 18.69 -24.04
C VAL A 77 -14.55 20.01 -23.53
N LEU A 78 -14.71 20.32 -22.24
CA LEU A 78 -14.12 21.53 -21.65
C LEU A 78 -12.59 21.55 -21.76
N THR A 79 -11.94 20.41 -21.54
CA THR A 79 -10.48 20.30 -21.70
C THR A 79 -10.06 20.48 -23.16
N TYR A 80 -10.77 19.84 -24.09
CA TYR A 80 -10.53 19.98 -25.53
C TYR A 80 -10.71 21.42 -25.99
N GLU A 81 -11.74 22.13 -25.53
CA GLU A 81 -11.96 23.53 -25.91
C GLU A 81 -10.82 24.44 -25.44
N GLN A 82 -10.27 24.19 -24.25
CA GLN A 82 -9.10 24.92 -23.78
C GLN A 82 -7.87 24.62 -24.64
N GLU A 83 -7.56 23.34 -24.85
CA GLU A 83 -6.43 22.91 -25.67
C GLU A 83 -6.55 23.41 -27.12
N HIS A 84 -7.76 23.39 -27.67
CA HIS A 84 -8.03 23.89 -29.02
C HIS A 84 -7.80 25.40 -29.11
N ARG A 85 -8.23 26.19 -28.11
CA ARG A 85 -7.94 27.63 -28.06
C ARG A 85 -6.44 27.90 -27.97
N GLU A 86 -5.72 27.17 -27.12
CA GLU A 86 -4.26 27.30 -27.00
C GLU A 86 -3.56 26.91 -28.31
N TRP A 87 -3.99 25.83 -28.94
CA TRP A 87 -3.51 25.40 -30.25
C TRP A 87 -3.77 26.44 -31.33
N GLU A 88 -4.97 27.04 -31.39
CA GLU A 88 -5.30 28.08 -32.37
C GLU A 88 -4.38 29.31 -32.22
N GLU A 89 -4.10 29.73 -30.99
CA GLU A 89 -3.19 30.85 -30.73
C GLU A 89 -1.74 30.50 -31.09
N LEU A 90 -1.29 29.28 -30.81
CA LEU A 90 0.05 28.82 -31.19
C LEU A 90 0.19 28.68 -32.71
N ALA A 91 -0.81 28.11 -33.39
CA ALA A 91 -0.82 27.90 -34.82
C ALA A 91 -0.82 29.23 -35.61
N LYS A 92 -1.47 30.28 -35.08
CA LYS A 92 -1.39 31.63 -35.67
C LYS A 92 0.01 32.23 -35.61
N ASN A 93 0.79 31.87 -34.60
CA ASN A 93 2.11 32.42 -34.31
C ASN A 93 3.26 31.43 -34.63
N GLU A 94 2.99 30.36 -35.37
CA GLU A 94 3.97 29.29 -35.63
C GLU A 94 5.24 29.82 -36.30
N ASP A 95 5.10 30.66 -37.32
CA ASP A 95 6.24 31.27 -38.03
C ASP A 95 7.07 32.19 -37.12
N GLU A 96 6.42 32.95 -36.23
CA GLU A 96 7.10 33.84 -35.28
C GLU A 96 7.87 33.04 -34.23
N LEU A 97 7.26 31.97 -33.69
CA LEU A 97 7.91 31.06 -32.75
C LEU A 97 9.11 30.35 -33.39
N ALA A 98 9.01 29.94 -34.65
CA ALA A 98 10.10 29.31 -35.39
C ALA A 98 11.26 30.28 -35.61
N GLN A 99 10.97 31.55 -35.94
CA GLN A 99 12.00 32.58 -36.05
C GLN A 99 12.67 32.87 -34.71
N GLU A 100 11.90 32.99 -33.63
CA GLU A 100 12.43 33.20 -32.28
C GLU A 100 13.34 32.04 -31.86
N LEU A 101 12.93 30.80 -32.13
CA LEU A 101 13.73 29.60 -31.86
C LEU A 101 15.08 29.65 -32.58
N GLU A 102 15.09 30.01 -33.86
CA GLU A 102 16.33 30.10 -34.64
C GLU A 102 17.25 31.20 -34.12
N VAL A 103 16.70 32.35 -33.72
CA VAL A 103 17.47 33.41 -33.07
C VAL A 103 18.09 32.93 -31.76
N LYS A 104 17.33 32.20 -30.92
CA LYS A 104 17.86 31.68 -29.65
C LYS A 104 18.91 30.60 -29.83
N LYS A 105 18.76 29.72 -30.82
CA LYS A 105 19.81 28.75 -31.20
C LYS A 105 21.08 29.45 -31.65
N TYR A 106 20.95 30.48 -32.49
CA TYR A 106 22.09 31.29 -32.90
C TYR A 106 22.75 32.02 -31.73
N GLU A 107 21.97 32.63 -30.82
CA GLU A 107 22.49 33.28 -29.60
C GLU A 107 23.33 32.29 -28.79
N LEU A 108 22.80 31.09 -28.52
CA LEU A 108 23.49 30.03 -27.77
C LEU A 108 24.79 29.59 -28.46
N ASP A 109 24.75 29.35 -29.78
CA ASP A 109 25.92 28.96 -30.57
C ASP A 109 26.98 30.07 -30.65
N SER A 110 26.55 31.33 -30.57
CA SER A 110 27.43 32.51 -30.61
C SER A 110 28.02 32.90 -29.25
N LEU A 111 27.60 32.24 -28.15
CA LEU A 111 28.10 32.57 -26.82
C LEU A 111 29.62 32.34 -26.73
N PRO A 112 30.41 33.36 -26.34
CA PRO A 112 31.85 33.24 -26.26
C PRO A 112 32.23 32.34 -25.09
N VAL A 113 32.75 31.15 -25.39
CA VAL A 113 33.25 30.23 -24.37
C VAL A 113 34.48 30.84 -23.69
N PRO A 114 34.46 31.09 -22.37
CA PRO A 114 35.59 31.65 -21.66
C PRO A 114 36.82 30.75 -21.81
N GLU A 115 37.94 31.29 -22.30
CA GLU A 115 39.17 30.52 -22.41
C GLU A 115 39.68 30.14 -21.02
N ALA A 116 39.88 28.84 -20.79
CA ALA A 116 40.58 28.38 -19.60
C ALA A 116 42.00 28.99 -19.55
N PRO A 117 42.49 29.40 -18.37
CA PRO A 117 43.83 29.93 -18.25
C PRO A 117 44.84 28.91 -18.76
N LYS A 118 45.65 29.30 -19.75
CA LYS A 118 46.61 28.40 -20.38
C LYS A 118 47.54 27.79 -19.32
N PRO A 119 47.91 26.50 -19.45
CA PRO A 119 48.91 25.88 -18.59
C PRO A 119 50.16 26.75 -18.56
N GLN A 120 50.68 27.00 -17.36
CA GLN A 120 51.86 27.84 -17.21
C GLN A 120 53.11 27.12 -17.73
N THR A 121 54.08 27.88 -18.23
CA THR A 121 55.37 27.31 -18.61
C THR A 121 56.17 26.90 -17.39
N GLU A 122 57.04 25.91 -17.54
CA GLU A 122 58.01 25.54 -16.53
C GLU A 122 58.85 26.76 -16.11
N ARG A 123 59.07 26.92 -14.78
CA ARG A 123 59.95 27.94 -14.23
C ARG A 123 60.73 27.41 -13.03
N THR A 124 61.77 28.14 -12.63
CA THR A 124 62.52 27.86 -11.41
C THR A 124 61.84 28.55 -10.23
N TRP A 125 61.49 27.78 -9.21
CA TRP A 125 60.86 28.23 -7.97
C TRP A 125 61.89 28.23 -6.84
N THR A 126 61.90 29.27 -6.02
CA THR A 126 62.86 29.44 -4.92
C THR A 126 62.13 29.56 -3.58
N ALA A 127 62.55 28.76 -2.60
CA ALA A 127 62.01 28.83 -1.24
C ALA A 127 62.70 29.94 -0.41
N LEU A 128 61.89 30.78 0.23
CA LEU A 128 62.29 31.89 1.08
C LEU A 128 63.20 31.42 2.23
N GLY A 129 64.35 32.09 2.40
CA GLY A 129 65.31 31.75 3.46
C GLY A 129 66.14 30.49 3.19
N SER A 130 66.05 29.89 2.01
CA SER A 130 66.85 28.73 1.60
C SER A 130 67.49 28.96 0.23
N ASN A 131 68.56 28.21 -0.06
CA ASN A 131 69.14 28.13 -1.41
C ASN A 131 68.49 27.00 -2.24
N ILE A 132 67.34 26.48 -1.81
CA ILE A 132 66.65 25.37 -2.49
C ILE A 132 65.84 25.95 -3.64
N THR A 133 66.14 25.47 -4.84
CA THR A 133 65.40 25.80 -6.07
C THR A 133 64.86 24.53 -6.72
N THR A 134 63.71 24.62 -7.38
CA THR A 134 63.13 23.50 -8.12
C THR A 134 62.54 23.98 -9.44
N LYS A 135 62.74 23.22 -10.52
CA LYS A 135 62.06 23.46 -11.78
C LYS A 135 60.70 22.79 -11.76
N ALA A 136 59.64 23.56 -11.94
CA ALA A 136 58.28 23.06 -11.92
C ALA A 136 57.32 23.98 -12.69
N THR A 137 56.19 23.44 -13.10
CA THR A 137 55.05 24.15 -13.66
C THR A 137 54.00 24.39 -12.57
N LEU A 138 53.46 25.61 -12.48
CA LEU A 138 52.29 25.89 -11.65
C LEU A 138 51.07 25.16 -12.21
N VAL A 139 50.47 24.28 -11.41
CA VAL A 139 49.26 23.52 -11.77
C VAL A 139 48.03 24.21 -11.19
N ASP A 140 48.05 24.52 -9.89
CA ASP A 140 46.92 25.04 -9.14
C ASP A 140 47.39 25.93 -7.98
N THR A 141 46.53 26.82 -7.49
CA THR A 141 46.71 27.59 -6.27
C THR A 141 45.35 28.03 -5.71
N ASP A 142 45.15 27.86 -4.40
CA ASP A 142 44.02 28.45 -3.64
C ASP A 142 44.38 29.84 -3.06
N ASN A 143 45.56 30.36 -3.43
CA ASN A 143 46.22 31.58 -2.97
C ASN A 143 46.99 31.45 -1.64
N GLU A 144 46.89 30.32 -0.96
CA GLU A 144 47.64 29.99 0.25
C GLU A 144 48.65 28.87 0.00
N ASN A 145 48.25 27.87 -0.77
CA ASN A 145 48.97 26.69 -1.19
C ASN A 145 49.13 26.69 -2.71
N VAL A 146 50.32 26.31 -3.15
CA VAL A 146 50.75 26.32 -4.53
C VAL A 146 51.06 24.89 -4.93
N THR A 147 50.30 24.37 -5.89
CA THR A 147 50.49 23.03 -6.43
C THR A 147 51.41 23.12 -7.64
N LEU A 148 52.61 22.55 -7.50
CA LEU A 148 53.65 22.56 -8.51
C LEU A 148 53.87 21.16 -9.06
N ARG A 149 53.92 21.00 -10.38
CA ARG A 149 54.33 19.75 -11.04
C ARG A 149 55.77 19.88 -11.49
N LYS A 150 56.64 19.07 -10.89
CA LYS A 150 58.05 18.98 -11.25
C LYS A 150 58.24 18.36 -12.64
N THR A 151 59.46 18.43 -13.15
CA THR A 151 59.84 17.87 -14.46
C THR A 151 59.77 16.34 -14.52
N ASP A 152 59.87 15.66 -13.38
CA ASP A 152 59.69 14.21 -13.25
C ASP A 152 58.20 13.79 -13.23
N GLY A 153 57.27 14.74 -13.33
CA GLY A 153 55.83 14.52 -13.28
C GLY A 153 55.26 14.48 -11.85
N GLN A 154 56.10 14.54 -10.80
CA GLN A 154 55.63 14.56 -9.43
C GLN A 154 54.97 15.91 -9.10
N THR A 155 53.77 15.85 -8.55
CA THR A 155 53.07 17.01 -8.01
C THR A 155 53.43 17.21 -6.54
N VAL A 156 53.78 18.44 -6.16
CA VAL A 156 54.06 18.84 -4.78
C VAL A 156 53.22 20.07 -4.41
N SER A 157 52.70 20.10 -3.19
CA SER A 157 52.00 21.27 -2.65
C SER A 157 52.92 22.02 -1.70
N VAL A 158 53.05 23.33 -1.91
CA VAL A 158 53.97 24.21 -1.19
C VAL A 158 53.22 25.45 -0.73
N LYS A 159 53.42 25.88 0.52
CA LYS A 159 52.79 27.13 0.99
C LYS A 159 53.34 28.34 0.22
N LYS A 160 52.47 29.25 -0.21
CA LYS A 160 52.85 30.49 -0.90
C LYS A 160 53.78 31.35 -0.05
N GLU A 161 53.60 31.38 1.27
CA GLU A 161 54.40 32.19 2.18
C GLU A 161 55.89 31.81 2.19
N ILE A 162 56.21 30.54 1.91
CA ILE A 162 57.60 30.06 1.84
C ILE A 162 58.25 30.30 0.49
N LEU A 163 57.59 30.98 -0.46
CA LEU A 163 58.18 31.33 -1.76
C LEU A 163 58.80 32.73 -1.72
N VAL A 164 59.82 32.96 -2.54
CA VAL A 164 60.41 34.30 -2.71
C VAL A 164 59.41 35.31 -3.31
N GLY A 165 59.65 36.60 -3.11
CA GLY A 165 58.74 37.68 -3.51
C GLY A 165 58.26 37.61 -4.97
N GLY A 166 59.17 37.33 -5.91
CA GLY A 166 58.83 37.20 -7.34
C GLY A 166 57.91 36.02 -7.66
N ASP A 167 58.11 34.87 -6.99
CA ASP A 167 57.26 33.69 -7.17
C ASP A 167 55.88 33.90 -6.52
N ARG A 168 55.82 34.57 -5.36
CA ARG A 168 54.55 34.96 -4.71
C ARG A 168 53.71 35.90 -5.57
N ALA A 169 54.33 36.90 -6.18
CA ALA A 169 53.66 37.83 -7.07
C ALA A 169 53.11 37.12 -8.33
N PHE A 170 53.89 36.17 -8.88
CA PHE A 170 53.43 35.34 -9.99
C PHE A 170 52.22 34.49 -9.61
N VAL A 171 52.28 33.78 -8.48
CA VAL A 171 51.16 32.98 -7.94
C VAL A 171 49.91 33.83 -7.74
N GLN A 172 50.06 35.02 -7.16
CA GLN A 172 48.95 35.97 -6.99
C GLN A 172 48.32 36.34 -8.34
N SER A 173 49.13 36.74 -9.32
CA SER A 173 48.63 37.13 -10.65
C SER A 173 47.94 35.99 -11.39
N PHE A 174 48.43 34.76 -11.21
CA PHE A 174 47.82 33.56 -11.79
C PHE A 174 46.49 33.24 -11.11
N TRP A 175 46.44 33.31 -9.78
CA TRP A 175 45.20 33.12 -9.01
C TRP A 175 44.12 34.14 -9.40
N GLU A 176 44.47 35.42 -9.54
CA GLU A 176 43.52 36.45 -9.99
C GLU A 176 42.97 36.18 -11.39
N LYS A 177 43.84 35.80 -12.34
CA LYS A 177 43.42 35.42 -13.69
C LYS A 177 42.50 34.20 -13.68
N ARG A 178 42.82 33.20 -12.86
CA ARG A 178 42.00 32.00 -12.71
C ARG A 178 40.64 32.35 -12.11
N LYS A 179 40.60 33.10 -11.01
CA LYS A 179 39.35 33.54 -10.37
C LYS A 179 38.46 34.28 -11.36
N LYS A 180 39.01 35.23 -12.12
CA LYS A 180 38.27 35.93 -13.17
C LYS A 180 37.76 34.99 -14.27
N SER A 181 38.55 33.99 -14.65
CA SER A 181 38.12 32.98 -15.63
C SER A 181 37.01 32.09 -15.08
N GLU A 182 37.08 31.70 -13.80
CA GLU A 182 36.02 30.95 -13.11
C GLU A 182 34.71 31.76 -13.01
N GLU A 183 34.79 33.06 -12.70
CA GLU A 183 33.64 33.97 -12.70
C GLU A 183 33.00 34.05 -14.09
N LEU A 184 33.79 34.29 -15.14
CA LEU A 184 33.30 34.33 -16.52
C LEU A 184 32.70 32.98 -16.95
N LEU A 185 33.28 31.86 -16.52
CA LEU A 185 32.76 30.52 -16.82
C LEU A 185 31.41 30.27 -16.14
N ALA A 186 31.23 30.74 -14.90
CA ALA A 186 29.97 30.65 -14.19
C ALA A 186 28.87 31.51 -14.85
N GLU A 187 29.22 32.72 -15.30
CA GLU A 187 28.34 33.60 -16.09
C GLU A 187 27.92 32.92 -17.40
N TYR A 188 28.89 32.39 -18.16
CA TYR A 188 28.64 31.64 -19.39
C TYR A 188 27.68 30.46 -19.16
N HIS A 189 27.89 29.65 -18.12
CA HIS A 189 26.99 28.53 -17.83
C HIS A 189 25.58 29.00 -17.46
N THR A 190 25.45 30.11 -16.73
CA THR A 190 24.14 30.67 -16.38
C THR A 190 23.39 31.11 -17.63
N GLU A 191 24.06 31.84 -18.53
CA GLU A 191 23.47 32.34 -19.78
C GLU A 191 23.14 31.19 -20.75
N SER A 192 24.08 30.26 -20.93
CA SER A 192 23.89 29.07 -21.78
C SER A 192 22.72 28.21 -21.31
N ASN A 193 22.61 27.95 -19.99
CA ASN A 193 21.48 27.20 -19.44
C ASN A 193 20.15 27.96 -19.62
N SER A 194 20.15 29.28 -19.43
CA SER A 194 18.96 30.10 -19.64
C SER A 194 18.48 30.03 -21.09
N LEU A 195 19.39 30.14 -22.06
CA LEU A 195 19.06 30.01 -23.49
C LEU A 195 18.58 28.60 -23.84
N SER A 196 19.23 27.56 -23.29
CA SER A 196 18.81 26.17 -23.48
C SER A 196 17.37 25.95 -23.02
N THR A 197 16.99 26.46 -21.86
CA THR A 197 15.60 26.38 -21.35
C THR A 197 14.62 27.09 -22.28
N MET A 198 14.97 28.30 -22.77
CA MET A 198 14.12 29.03 -23.72
C MET A 198 13.93 28.26 -25.04
N ILE A 199 14.99 27.63 -25.55
CA ILE A 199 14.95 26.78 -26.74
C ILE A 199 14.01 25.59 -26.51
N GLU A 200 14.14 24.87 -25.39
CA GLU A 200 13.26 23.75 -25.05
C GLU A 200 11.78 24.17 -24.94
N GLU A 201 11.51 25.33 -24.33
CA GLU A 201 10.16 25.89 -24.24
C GLU A 201 9.57 26.24 -25.61
N LEU A 202 10.36 26.84 -26.50
CA LEU A 202 9.95 27.20 -27.86
C LEU A 202 9.73 25.95 -28.73
N GLU A 203 10.60 24.95 -28.63
CA GLU A 203 10.43 23.66 -29.31
C GLU A 203 9.16 22.95 -28.82
N ALA A 204 8.86 22.99 -27.52
CA ALA A 204 7.61 22.45 -26.97
C ALA A 204 6.37 23.19 -27.50
N LYS A 205 6.42 24.53 -27.62
CA LYS A 205 5.34 25.34 -28.20
C LYS A 205 5.12 25.01 -29.69
N LEU A 206 6.19 24.90 -30.47
CA LEU A 206 6.11 24.53 -31.89
C LEU A 206 5.59 23.10 -32.07
N SER A 207 6.04 22.16 -31.24
CA SER A 207 5.52 20.79 -31.26
C SER A 207 4.02 20.74 -30.97
N LYS A 208 3.51 21.59 -30.07
CA LYS A 208 2.08 21.74 -29.80
C LYS A 208 1.34 22.39 -30.96
N ALA A 209 1.90 23.43 -31.58
CA ALA A 209 1.32 24.11 -32.74
C ALA A 209 1.09 23.13 -33.91
N GLY A 210 2.02 22.20 -34.15
CA GLY A 210 1.91 21.20 -35.22
C GLY A 210 0.89 20.08 -35.00
N SER A 211 0.36 19.91 -33.79
CA SER A 211 -0.53 18.80 -33.43
C SER A 211 -1.90 19.30 -33.00
N LYS A 212 -2.83 19.43 -33.95
CA LYS A 212 -4.20 19.84 -33.64
C LYS A 212 -4.86 18.86 -32.65
N PRO A 213 -5.40 19.33 -31.51
CA PRO A 213 -6.14 18.48 -30.58
C PRO A 213 -7.30 17.76 -31.28
N VAL A 214 -7.57 16.52 -30.87
CA VAL A 214 -8.66 15.71 -31.41
C VAL A 214 -9.87 15.87 -30.50
N PRO A 215 -11.07 16.20 -31.04
CA PRO A 215 -12.29 16.26 -30.23
C PRO A 215 -12.55 14.95 -29.49
N PRO A 216 -13.08 14.99 -28.26
CA PRO A 216 -13.44 13.78 -27.54
C PRO A 216 -14.52 13.00 -28.29
N ASP A 217 -14.35 11.68 -28.35
CA ASP A 217 -15.30 10.75 -28.96
C ASP A 217 -16.29 10.27 -27.89
N LYS A 218 -17.53 10.76 -28.02
CA LYS A 218 -18.61 10.49 -27.05
C LYS A 218 -18.93 9.00 -26.96
N GLU A 219 -19.06 8.35 -28.11
CA GLU A 219 -19.34 6.92 -28.20
C GLU A 219 -18.24 6.10 -27.51
N ARG A 220 -16.97 6.44 -27.76
CA ARG A 220 -15.83 5.77 -27.11
C ARG A 220 -15.86 5.90 -25.59
N ILE A 221 -16.09 7.11 -25.05
CA ILE A 221 -16.17 7.34 -23.60
C ILE A 221 -17.32 6.53 -23.00
N PHE A 222 -18.46 6.51 -23.69
CA PHE A 222 -19.62 5.74 -23.26
C PHE A 222 -19.34 4.24 -23.22
N GLU A 223 -18.67 3.69 -24.23
CA GLU A 223 -18.26 2.28 -24.27
C GLU A 223 -17.31 1.91 -23.12
N VAL A 224 -16.32 2.76 -22.84
CA VAL A 224 -15.36 2.57 -21.74
C VAL A 224 -16.10 2.57 -20.40
N VAL A 225 -16.93 3.59 -20.14
CA VAL A 225 -17.70 3.69 -18.90
C VAL A 225 -18.64 2.49 -18.74
N GLN A 226 -19.35 2.09 -19.79
CA GLN A 226 -20.20 0.90 -19.72
C GLN A 226 -19.40 -0.38 -19.43
N ALA A 227 -18.21 -0.52 -20.02
CA ALA A 227 -17.34 -1.66 -19.75
C ALA A 227 -16.92 -1.69 -18.28
N GLU A 228 -16.50 -0.57 -17.70
CA GLU A 228 -16.13 -0.46 -16.28
C GLU A 228 -17.29 -0.82 -15.34
N PHE A 229 -18.50 -0.34 -15.64
CA PHE A 229 -19.68 -0.70 -14.86
C PHE A 229 -20.01 -2.20 -14.96
N ARG A 230 -19.92 -2.78 -16.17
CA ARG A 230 -20.10 -4.24 -16.35
C ARG A 230 -19.06 -5.04 -15.59
N GLU A 231 -17.80 -4.61 -15.56
CA GLU A 231 -16.74 -5.28 -14.79
C GLU A 231 -17.00 -5.20 -13.28
N ARG A 232 -17.37 -4.01 -12.77
CA ARG A 232 -17.71 -3.83 -11.35
C ARG A 232 -18.88 -4.72 -10.93
N GLU A 233 -19.95 -4.78 -11.72
CA GLU A 233 -21.08 -5.66 -11.44
C GLU A 233 -20.67 -7.14 -11.44
N GLN A 234 -19.81 -7.57 -12.37
CA GLN A 234 -19.31 -8.93 -12.41
C GLN A 234 -18.46 -9.25 -11.17
N GLU A 235 -17.61 -8.34 -10.74
CA GLU A 235 -16.79 -8.48 -9.53
C GLU A 235 -17.67 -8.58 -8.28
N GLU A 236 -18.64 -7.69 -8.11
CA GLU A 236 -19.59 -7.73 -7.00
C GLU A 236 -20.37 -9.05 -6.95
N ARG A 237 -20.84 -9.54 -8.10
CA ARG A 237 -21.50 -10.85 -8.20
C ARG A 237 -20.56 -11.99 -7.82
N ARG A 238 -19.28 -11.93 -8.20
CA ARG A 238 -18.27 -12.94 -7.81
C ARG A 238 -18.04 -12.93 -6.31
N LEU A 239 -17.85 -11.77 -5.71
CA LEU A 239 -17.67 -11.60 -4.27
C LEU A 239 -18.89 -12.08 -3.49
N GLN A 240 -20.11 -11.72 -3.93
CA GLN A 240 -21.34 -12.18 -3.32
C GLN A 240 -21.49 -13.72 -3.41
N ALA A 241 -21.15 -14.31 -4.56
CA ALA A 241 -21.18 -15.75 -4.73
C ALA A 241 -20.15 -16.47 -3.84
N GLU A 242 -18.95 -15.91 -3.68
CA GLU A 242 -17.92 -16.42 -2.79
C GLU A 242 -18.33 -16.34 -1.32
N MET A 243 -18.80 -15.16 -0.87
CA MET A 243 -19.33 -14.95 0.47
C MET A 243 -20.46 -15.92 0.80
N LYS A 244 -21.37 -16.16 -0.16
CA LYS A 244 -22.44 -17.14 -0.01
C LYS A 244 -21.90 -18.57 0.12
N ARG A 245 -20.95 -18.97 -0.74
CA ARG A 245 -20.30 -20.29 -0.67
C ARG A 245 -19.62 -20.52 0.67
N GLU A 246 -18.90 -19.52 1.19
CA GLU A 246 -18.28 -19.61 2.51
C GLU A 246 -19.30 -19.72 3.64
N ALA A 247 -20.36 -18.91 3.59
CA ALA A 247 -21.44 -18.96 4.57
C ALA A 247 -22.12 -20.35 4.57
N ASP A 248 -22.45 -20.87 3.40
CA ASP A 248 -23.04 -22.20 3.23
C ASP A 248 -22.09 -23.30 3.75
N ALA A 249 -20.79 -23.21 3.47
CA ALA A 249 -19.79 -24.14 3.98
C ALA A 249 -19.68 -24.10 5.52
N ARG A 250 -19.71 -22.91 6.13
CA ARG A 250 -19.70 -22.75 7.60
C ARG A 250 -20.96 -23.37 8.23
N ILE A 251 -22.12 -23.17 7.63
CA ILE A 251 -23.38 -23.78 8.07
C ILE A 251 -23.27 -25.30 8.00
N ALA A 252 -22.77 -25.84 6.88
CA ALA A 252 -22.61 -27.28 6.70
C ALA A 252 -21.64 -27.91 7.73
N VAL A 253 -20.53 -27.26 8.06
CA VAL A 253 -19.59 -27.73 9.10
C VAL A 253 -20.27 -27.78 10.47
N ARG A 254 -20.97 -26.70 10.87
CA ARG A 254 -21.70 -26.66 12.15
C ARG A 254 -22.77 -27.73 12.26
N GLN A 255 -23.50 -27.99 11.17
CA GLN A 255 -24.50 -29.06 11.12
C GLN A 255 -23.85 -30.44 11.32
N ARG A 256 -22.74 -30.73 10.61
CA ARG A 256 -22.02 -31.99 10.78
C ARG A 256 -21.50 -32.19 12.20
N GLU A 257 -20.98 -31.14 12.83
CA GLU A 257 -20.52 -31.19 14.22
C GLU A 257 -21.69 -31.43 15.20
N ALA A 258 -22.82 -30.75 14.99
CA ALA A 258 -24.03 -30.94 15.79
C ALA A 258 -24.57 -32.38 15.65
N ASP A 259 -24.62 -32.90 14.42
CA ASP A 259 -25.04 -34.26 14.13
C ASP A 259 -24.08 -35.29 14.73
N ALA A 260 -22.78 -35.06 14.64
CA ALA A 260 -21.76 -35.92 15.25
C ALA A 260 -21.85 -35.93 16.79
N ARG A 261 -22.09 -34.76 17.41
CA ARG A 261 -22.31 -34.61 18.85
C ARG A 261 -23.56 -35.36 19.30
N LYS A 262 -24.70 -35.14 18.62
CA LYS A 262 -25.95 -35.83 18.91
C LYS A 262 -25.81 -37.34 18.77
N GLY A 263 -25.24 -37.81 17.66
CA GLY A 263 -25.00 -39.24 17.45
C GLY A 263 -24.04 -39.86 18.49
N ARG A 264 -23.16 -39.07 19.09
CA ARG A 264 -22.28 -39.49 20.19
C ARG A 264 -23.00 -39.56 21.53
N GLU A 265 -23.79 -38.55 21.85
CA GLU A 265 -24.67 -38.53 23.02
C GLU A 265 -25.63 -39.73 22.99
N ASP A 266 -26.24 -40.02 21.85
CA ASP A 266 -27.12 -41.19 21.66
C ASP A 266 -26.39 -42.53 21.89
N ARG A 267 -25.09 -42.62 21.60
CA ARG A 267 -24.28 -43.82 21.91
C ARG A 267 -24.01 -43.95 23.40
N ILE A 268 -23.71 -42.84 24.08
CA ILE A 268 -23.45 -42.82 25.52
C ILE A 268 -24.72 -43.17 26.28
N THR A 269 -25.83 -42.48 25.99
CA THR A 269 -27.12 -42.66 26.70
C THR A 269 -27.62 -44.10 26.63
N ARG A 270 -27.39 -44.81 25.51
CA ARG A 270 -27.74 -46.23 25.36
C ARG A 270 -27.00 -47.20 26.29
N GLN A 271 -25.89 -46.78 26.90
CA GLN A 271 -25.14 -47.60 27.87
C GLN A 271 -25.76 -47.57 29.28
N PHE A 272 -26.66 -46.61 29.53
CA PHE A 272 -27.33 -46.42 30.81
C PHE A 272 -28.76 -46.96 30.77
N ASN A 273 -29.24 -47.40 31.93
CA ASN A 273 -30.64 -47.78 32.10
C ASN A 273 -31.50 -46.51 32.16
N SER A 274 -32.52 -46.44 31.30
CA SER A 274 -33.38 -45.25 31.18
C SER A 274 -34.21 -44.93 32.43
N TRP A 275 -34.40 -45.88 33.34
CA TRP A 275 -35.27 -45.71 34.53
C TRP A 275 -34.52 -45.25 35.77
N ASN A 276 -33.33 -45.78 36.01
CA ASN A 276 -32.54 -45.45 37.21
C ASN A 276 -31.19 -44.80 36.91
N GLY A 277 -30.82 -44.63 35.65
CA GLY A 277 -29.54 -44.00 35.26
C GLY A 277 -28.30 -44.86 35.55
N SER A 278 -28.46 -46.13 35.93
CA SER A 278 -27.33 -47.02 36.21
C SER A 278 -26.65 -47.49 34.92
N HIS A 279 -25.31 -47.59 34.91
CA HIS A 279 -24.57 -48.09 33.75
C HIS A 279 -24.70 -49.62 33.64
N ILE A 280 -25.33 -50.12 32.57
CA ILE A 280 -25.83 -51.49 32.45
C ILE A 280 -24.71 -52.53 32.66
N ASN A 281 -23.57 -52.35 32.00
CA ASN A 281 -22.47 -53.32 32.05
C ASN A 281 -21.61 -53.20 33.31
N VAL A 282 -21.61 -52.03 33.97
CA VAL A 282 -20.88 -51.84 35.23
C VAL A 282 -21.67 -52.47 36.36
N VAL A 283 -23.00 -52.31 36.38
CA VAL A 283 -23.89 -53.04 37.31
C VAL A 283 -23.68 -54.55 37.19
N LYS A 284 -23.60 -55.10 35.96
CA LYS A 284 -23.31 -56.52 35.75
C LYS A 284 -21.93 -56.93 36.29
N ALA A 285 -20.91 -56.09 36.11
CA ALA A 285 -19.56 -56.37 36.60
C ALA A 285 -19.49 -56.34 38.13
N VAL A 286 -20.12 -55.36 38.78
CA VAL A 286 -20.20 -55.26 40.24
C VAL A 286 -20.96 -56.42 40.84
N LYS A 287 -22.15 -56.76 40.30
CA LYS A 287 -22.94 -57.91 40.78
C LYS A 287 -22.17 -59.23 40.73
N ARG A 288 -21.26 -59.41 39.76
CA ARG A 288 -20.39 -60.60 39.69
C ARG A 288 -19.30 -60.65 40.78
N GLN A 289 -18.93 -59.50 41.35
CA GLN A 289 -17.95 -59.40 42.45
C GLN A 289 -18.59 -59.43 43.85
N MET A 290 -19.92 -59.28 43.95
CA MET A 290 -20.64 -59.28 45.22
C MET A 290 -20.93 -60.69 45.74
N ASN A 291 -20.87 -60.88 47.06
CA ASN A 291 -21.26 -62.13 47.73
C ASN A 291 -22.76 -62.44 47.55
N ASP A 292 -23.62 -61.42 47.62
CA ASP A 292 -25.07 -61.52 47.35
C ASP A 292 -25.46 -60.49 46.28
N ALA A 293 -25.45 -60.92 45.01
CA ALA A 293 -25.82 -60.08 43.87
C ALA A 293 -27.28 -59.59 43.90
N GLY A 294 -28.17 -60.29 44.62
CA GLY A 294 -29.58 -59.93 44.78
C GLY A 294 -29.79 -58.74 45.71
N SER A 295 -28.82 -58.46 46.59
CA SER A 295 -28.84 -57.31 47.49
C SER A 295 -28.44 -55.97 46.85
N PHE A 296 -28.01 -55.98 45.59
CA PHE A 296 -27.55 -54.79 44.88
C PHE A 296 -28.68 -53.78 44.68
N GLU A 297 -28.47 -52.56 45.16
CA GLU A 297 -29.33 -51.41 44.90
C GLU A 297 -28.49 -50.25 44.38
N HIS A 298 -28.82 -49.76 43.20
CA HIS A 298 -28.18 -48.58 42.62
C HIS A 298 -28.62 -47.31 43.36
N VAL A 299 -27.68 -46.38 43.61
CA VAL A 299 -27.94 -45.10 44.27
C VAL A 299 -27.73 -43.95 43.29
N GLU A 300 -26.52 -43.82 42.73
CA GLU A 300 -26.18 -42.75 41.79
C GLU A 300 -25.16 -43.25 40.77
N THR A 301 -25.21 -42.69 39.56
CA THR A 301 -24.12 -42.84 38.60
C THR A 301 -23.81 -41.50 37.97
N ARG A 302 -22.53 -41.14 38.00
CA ARG A 302 -21.97 -40.01 37.25
C ARG A 302 -20.96 -40.55 36.26
N TYR A 303 -20.74 -39.83 35.17
CA TYR A 303 -19.68 -40.18 34.24
C TYR A 303 -18.88 -38.96 33.81
N ARG A 304 -17.62 -39.20 33.45
CA ARG A 304 -16.78 -38.26 32.73
C ARG A 304 -16.45 -38.85 31.38
N ASP A 305 -16.64 -38.03 30.37
CA ASP A 305 -16.40 -38.38 28.99
C ASP A 305 -15.01 -37.94 28.55
N HIS A 306 -14.22 -38.87 28.01
CA HIS A 306 -12.85 -38.65 27.56
C HIS A 306 -12.70 -38.74 26.02
N GLY A 307 -13.81 -38.81 25.27
CA GLY A 307 -13.76 -38.93 23.81
C GLY A 307 -13.72 -40.38 23.33
N ASP A 308 -12.74 -41.17 23.78
CA ASP A 308 -12.55 -42.59 23.42
C ASP A 308 -13.12 -43.59 24.44
N SER A 309 -13.39 -43.11 25.65
CA SER A 309 -13.80 -43.90 26.82
C SER A 309 -14.60 -43.04 27.79
N LEU A 310 -15.35 -43.70 28.67
CA LEU A 310 -16.05 -43.07 29.78
C LEU A 310 -15.46 -43.55 31.10
N THR A 311 -15.32 -42.63 32.05
CA THR A 311 -15.06 -42.98 33.45
C THR A 311 -16.37 -42.92 34.19
N ILE A 312 -16.85 -44.06 34.68
CA ILE A 312 -18.10 -44.20 35.40
C ILE A 312 -17.81 -44.20 36.90
N PHE A 313 -18.49 -43.35 37.65
CA PHE A 313 -18.51 -43.33 39.11
C PHE A 313 -19.90 -43.80 39.55
N MET A 314 -19.99 -44.95 40.21
CA MET A 314 -21.26 -45.52 40.63
C MET A 314 -21.27 -45.77 42.14
N GLU A 315 -22.31 -45.25 42.79
CA GLU A 315 -22.63 -45.54 44.19
C GLU A 315 -23.73 -46.59 44.24
N PHE A 316 -23.56 -47.60 45.08
CA PHE A 316 -24.53 -48.67 45.25
C PHE A 316 -24.57 -49.18 46.69
N ARG A 317 -25.68 -49.81 47.06
CA ARG A 317 -25.85 -50.51 48.34
C ARG A 317 -25.85 -52.01 48.12
N GLY A 318 -25.28 -52.76 49.07
CA GLY A 318 -25.25 -54.22 49.02
C GLY A 318 -25.04 -54.82 50.41
N LYS A 319 -25.43 -56.09 50.59
CA LYS A 319 -25.16 -56.84 51.82
C LYS A 319 -23.71 -57.30 51.85
N ASN A 320 -23.03 -57.04 52.95
CA ASN A 320 -21.69 -57.57 53.21
C ASN A 320 -21.76 -59.04 53.72
N ALA A 321 -20.60 -59.65 53.98
CA ALA A 321 -20.51 -61.05 54.46
C ALA A 321 -21.22 -61.29 55.82
N TYR A 322 -21.48 -60.23 56.59
CA TYR A 322 -22.17 -60.28 57.88
C TYR A 322 -23.67 -59.92 57.77
N GLY A 323 -24.20 -59.79 56.55
CA GLY A 323 -25.62 -59.50 56.28
C GLY A 323 -26.02 -58.03 56.42
N GLY A 324 -25.08 -57.13 56.77
CA GLY A 324 -25.34 -55.69 56.88
C GLY A 324 -25.30 -54.99 55.52
N LYS A 325 -26.22 -54.05 55.28
CA LYS A 325 -26.29 -53.28 54.03
C LYS A 325 -25.41 -52.04 54.10
N ILE A 326 -24.38 -51.97 53.25
CA ILE A 326 -23.40 -50.88 53.23
C ILE A 326 -23.49 -50.09 51.92
N LEU A 327 -23.16 -48.80 51.97
CA LEU A 327 -22.96 -47.96 50.79
C LEU A 327 -21.52 -48.13 50.32
N SER A 328 -21.33 -48.41 49.04
CA SER A 328 -20.03 -48.63 48.42
C SER A 328 -19.93 -47.90 47.09
N ASN A 329 -18.70 -47.52 46.74
CA ASN A 329 -18.41 -46.76 45.55
C ASN A 329 -17.51 -47.57 44.63
N VAL A 330 -17.76 -47.46 43.32
CA VAL A 330 -16.93 -48.09 42.31
C VAL A 330 -16.62 -47.10 41.20
N THR A 331 -15.39 -47.13 40.73
CA THR A 331 -14.94 -46.41 39.54
C THR A 331 -14.65 -47.44 38.44
N ALA A 332 -15.24 -47.25 37.27
CA ALA A 332 -15.02 -48.12 36.11
C ALA A 332 -14.55 -47.29 34.91
N LYS A 333 -13.58 -47.81 34.15
CA LYS A 333 -13.29 -47.29 32.80
C LYS A 333 -14.02 -48.16 31.79
N VAL A 334 -14.82 -47.54 30.92
CA VAL A 334 -15.58 -48.24 29.87
C VAL A 334 -15.26 -47.67 28.50
N ASP A 335 -15.31 -48.50 27.46
CA ASP A 335 -15.17 -48.03 26.08
C ASP A 335 -16.51 -47.45 25.55
N MET A 336 -16.48 -46.85 24.35
CA MET A 336 -17.67 -46.29 23.70
C MET A 336 -18.73 -47.33 23.28
N LYS A 337 -18.45 -48.63 23.41
CA LYS A 337 -19.41 -49.73 23.21
C LYS A 337 -20.00 -50.21 24.55
N GLY A 338 -19.57 -49.63 25.67
CA GLY A 338 -20.00 -49.98 27.02
C GLY A 338 -19.27 -51.18 27.62
N ASN A 339 -18.17 -51.65 27.04
CA ASN A 339 -17.36 -52.72 27.61
C ASN A 339 -16.56 -52.20 28.79
N VAL A 340 -16.53 -52.95 29.90
CA VAL A 340 -15.77 -52.58 31.10
C VAL A 340 -14.31 -52.97 30.91
N LEU A 341 -13.43 -51.97 30.85
CA LEU A 341 -11.98 -52.12 30.68
C LEU A 341 -11.26 -52.30 32.02
N SER A 342 -11.69 -51.55 33.03
CA SER A 342 -11.19 -51.68 34.40
C SER A 342 -12.29 -51.37 35.41
N LEU A 343 -12.17 -51.97 36.59
CA LEU A 343 -13.10 -51.79 37.70
C LEU A 343 -12.30 -51.70 39.01
N SER A 344 -12.41 -50.57 39.70
CA SER A 344 -11.75 -50.29 40.97
C SER A 344 -12.79 -49.92 42.02
N SER A 345 -12.95 -50.75 43.04
CA SER A 345 -13.78 -50.48 44.22
C SER A 345 -12.94 -49.88 45.34
N PHE A 346 -13.51 -48.95 46.11
CA PHE A 346 -12.88 -48.35 47.29
C PHE A 346 -13.65 -48.67 48.57
#